data_AF-B6VPZ6-F1
#
_entry.id   AF-B6VPZ6-F1
#
_cell.length_a   1.000
_cell.length_b   1.000
_cell.length_c   1.000
_cell.angle_alpha   90.00
_cell.angle_beta   90.00
_cell.angle_gamma   90.00
#
_symmetry.space_group_name_H-M   'P 1'
#
loop_
_entity.id
_entity.type
_entity.pdbx_description
1 polymer ?
#
loop_
_entity_poly.entity_id
_entity_poly.type
_entity_poly.pdbx_seq_one_letter_code
_entity_poly.pdbx_strand_id
1 'polypeptide(L)'
;LENLRIIRGHTLYDSGFALAVVLNYNKSMRAGTTELPLTSLTEILKGGVKFSDNQLCNVETIQWLDIVNSNSKPNMQLPEPSNNRLCKRCDPGCFNGSCWAPGPEHCQTLTKLNCAQQCSKRCKGPSPIDCCNEHCAAGCTGPRPTDCLACRDFQDDGTCKDSCPRLLLYDRNLHQLVNNPDGKYNFGATCVKTCPHNYVVTDHGACVRTCSGDTYEVDEGGVRKCKKCDGLCPKVCNGLGMGKLDKILSINATNIDTFKNCTKINGNIAIIYTSIH
;
A
#
# COMPACT_ATOMS: atom_id res chain seq x y z
N LEU A 1 9.77 5.22 -13.97
CA LEU A 1 8.52 5.02 -13.21
C LEU A 1 8.07 6.39 -12.67
N GLU A 2 7.93 7.36 -13.56
CA GLU A 2 7.93 8.78 -13.18
C GLU A 2 6.67 9.22 -12.44
N ASN A 3 5.55 8.52 -12.66
CA ASN A 3 4.26 8.81 -12.06
C ASN A 3 3.96 8.01 -10.77
N LEU A 4 4.88 7.15 -10.32
CA LEU A 4 4.70 6.41 -9.07
C LEU A 4 4.81 7.38 -7.89
N ARG A 5 3.69 7.63 -7.19
CA ARG A 5 3.66 8.62 -6.09
C ARG A 5 3.87 8.02 -4.70
N ILE A 6 3.27 6.85 -4.46
CA ILE A 6 3.15 6.23 -3.15
C ILE A 6 3.31 4.72 -3.23
N ILE A 7 4.04 4.15 -2.29
CA ILE A 7 4.08 2.70 -2.03
C ILE A 7 3.51 2.45 -0.64
N ARG A 8 2.35 1.78 -0.56
CA ARG A 8 1.65 1.56 0.73
C ARG A 8 2.30 0.49 1.61
N GLY A 9 3.00 -0.47 1.02
CA GLY A 9 3.69 -1.53 1.76
C GLY A 9 2.76 -2.52 2.48
N HIS A 10 1.62 -2.88 1.87
CA HIS A 10 0.72 -3.91 2.42
C HIS A 10 1.40 -5.29 2.52
N THR A 11 2.28 -5.59 1.56
CA THR A 11 3.13 -6.77 1.53
C THR A 11 4.57 -6.32 1.34
N LEU A 12 5.51 -6.91 2.06
CA LEU A 12 6.91 -6.53 2.05
C LEU A 12 7.76 -7.64 1.45
N TYR A 13 8.70 -7.25 0.59
CA TYR A 13 9.76 -8.12 0.09
C TYR A 13 10.75 -8.44 1.21
N ASP A 14 11.17 -9.70 1.30
CA ASP A 14 12.11 -10.19 2.33
C ASP A 14 11.70 -9.78 3.76
N SER A 15 10.38 -9.74 3.99
CA SER A 15 9.74 -9.32 5.24
C SER A 15 10.07 -7.89 5.75
N GLY A 16 10.74 -7.05 4.96
CA GLY A 16 11.25 -5.75 5.43
C GLY A 16 11.20 -4.59 4.44
N PHE A 17 11.15 -4.86 3.14
CA PHE A 17 11.31 -3.83 2.11
C PHE A 17 10.03 -3.63 1.29
N ALA A 18 9.58 -2.39 1.16
CA ALA A 18 8.49 -2.03 0.27
C ALA A 18 8.98 -1.67 -1.14
N LEU A 19 10.23 -1.22 -1.25
CA LEU A 19 10.94 -1.02 -2.50
C LEU A 19 12.25 -1.83 -2.46
N ALA A 20 12.41 -2.76 -3.39
CA ALA A 20 13.63 -3.52 -3.57
C ALA A 20 14.06 -3.47 -5.04
N VAL A 21 15.24 -2.92 -5.30
CA VAL A 21 15.86 -2.83 -6.62
C VAL A 21 17.17 -3.60 -6.53
N VAL A 22 17.19 -4.78 -7.15
CA VAL A 22 18.31 -5.73 -6.99
C VAL A 22 18.73 -6.31 -8.33
N LEU A 23 20.04 -6.48 -8.54
CA LEU A 23 20.62 -7.22 -9.65
C LEU A 23 20.22 -6.73 -11.06
N ASN A 24 20.03 -5.41 -11.25
CA ASN A 24 19.66 -4.82 -12.56
C ASN A 24 20.90 -4.50 -13.43
N TYR A 25 21.86 -5.42 -13.48
CA TYR A 25 23.05 -5.29 -14.33
C TYR A 25 23.42 -6.65 -14.93
N ASN A 26 23.79 -6.63 -16.20
CA ASN A 26 24.34 -7.78 -16.88
C ASN A 26 25.86 -7.81 -16.66
N LYS A 27 26.32 -8.76 -15.84
CA LYS A 27 27.75 -8.98 -15.56
C LYS A 27 28.58 -9.21 -16.83
N SER A 28 28.03 -9.96 -17.79
CA SER A 28 28.74 -10.34 -19.02
C SER A 28 28.91 -9.17 -19.98
N MET A 29 27.91 -8.27 -20.06
CA MET A 29 27.94 -7.11 -20.96
C MET A 29 28.42 -5.82 -20.28
N ARG A 30 28.67 -5.83 -18.96
CA ARG A 30 28.92 -4.64 -18.13
C ARG A 30 27.93 -3.50 -18.41
N ALA A 31 26.68 -3.87 -18.70
CA ALA A 31 25.62 -2.96 -19.08
C ALA A 31 24.40 -3.26 -18.20
N GLY A 32 23.71 -2.22 -17.77
CA GLY A 32 22.56 -2.34 -16.91
C GLY A 32 21.75 -1.06 -16.91
N THR A 33 20.66 -1.06 -16.17
CA THR A 33 19.84 0.14 -15.98
C THR A 33 20.65 1.15 -15.18
N THR A 34 20.93 2.30 -15.80
CA THR A 34 21.67 3.41 -15.18
C THR A 34 20.74 4.44 -14.54
N GLU A 35 19.50 4.53 -15.00
CA GLU A 35 18.53 5.54 -14.55
C GLU A 35 17.27 4.87 -14.04
N LEU A 36 16.79 5.31 -12.88
CA LEU A 36 15.52 4.89 -12.30
C LEU A 36 14.74 6.14 -11.88
N PRO A 37 14.09 6.84 -12.83
CA PRO A 37 13.38 8.06 -12.52
C PRO A 37 12.09 7.74 -11.76
N LEU A 38 12.12 8.00 -10.45
CA LEU A 38 11.00 7.94 -9.50
C LEU A 38 10.64 9.34 -9.01
N THR A 39 10.62 10.31 -9.93
CA THR A 39 10.47 11.74 -9.64
C THR A 39 9.24 12.10 -8.81
N SER A 40 8.12 11.41 -9.01
CA SER A 40 6.91 11.64 -8.21
C SER A 40 6.85 10.88 -6.88
N LEU A 41 7.80 9.97 -6.60
CA LEU A 41 7.76 9.11 -5.41
C LEU A 41 8.16 9.93 -4.18
N THR A 42 7.18 10.20 -3.33
CA THR A 42 7.31 11.06 -2.15
C THR A 42 6.83 10.36 -0.88
N GLU A 43 6.26 9.16 -0.98
CA GLU A 43 5.72 8.42 0.17
C GLU A 43 5.96 6.90 0.09
N ILE A 44 6.54 6.35 1.16
CA ILE A 44 6.49 4.92 1.47
C ILE A 44 5.91 4.78 2.89
N LEU A 45 4.67 4.29 2.99
CA LEU A 45 3.94 4.26 4.26
C LEU A 45 4.47 3.21 5.24
N LYS A 46 4.81 2.02 4.72
CA LYS A 46 5.29 0.87 5.50
C LYS A 46 6.40 0.16 4.73
N GLY A 47 7.40 -0.34 5.46
CA GLY A 47 8.55 -1.03 4.90
C GLY A 47 9.67 -0.06 4.54
N GLY A 48 10.87 -0.61 4.41
CA GLY A 48 12.05 0.16 4.01
C GLY A 48 12.42 -0.03 2.55
N VAL A 49 13.67 0.29 2.24
CA VAL A 49 14.19 0.37 0.88
C VAL A 49 15.46 -0.45 0.78
N LYS A 50 15.58 -1.24 -0.30
CA LYS A 50 16.76 -2.05 -0.62
C LYS A 50 17.25 -1.75 -2.02
N PHE A 51 18.49 -1.29 -2.12
CA PHE A 51 19.28 -1.24 -3.34
C PHE A 51 20.50 -2.14 -3.15
N SER A 52 20.70 -3.09 -4.04
CA SER A 52 21.85 -4.00 -3.99
C SER A 52 22.26 -4.42 -5.40
N ASP A 53 23.56 -4.37 -5.67
CA ASP A 53 24.17 -4.79 -6.93
C ASP A 53 23.50 -4.16 -8.17
N ASN A 54 23.48 -2.82 -8.24
CA ASN A 54 23.02 -2.08 -9.42
C ASN A 54 24.05 -1.02 -9.83
N GLN A 55 24.02 -0.58 -11.09
CA GLN A 55 24.85 0.52 -11.61
C GLN A 55 24.04 1.82 -11.79
N LEU A 56 23.06 2.04 -10.91
CA LEU A 56 22.19 3.21 -10.95
C LEU A 56 22.98 4.49 -10.62
N CYS A 57 22.66 5.57 -11.31
CA CYS A 57 23.18 6.91 -11.08
C CYS A 57 22.19 7.72 -10.23
N ASN A 58 22.71 8.68 -9.46
CA ASN A 58 21.97 9.71 -8.73
C ASN A 58 21.11 9.22 -7.55
N VAL A 59 20.71 7.95 -7.49
CA VAL A 59 19.87 7.43 -6.40
C VAL A 59 20.54 7.55 -5.02
N GLU A 60 21.87 7.53 -4.96
CA GLU A 60 22.65 7.81 -3.75
C GLU A 60 22.43 9.22 -3.19
N THR A 61 21.97 10.17 -4.02
CA THR A 61 21.72 11.56 -3.64
C THR A 61 20.35 11.78 -3.00
N ILE A 62 19.45 10.79 -3.10
CA ILE A 62 18.06 10.91 -2.64
C ILE A 62 17.97 10.98 -1.12
N GLN A 63 17.26 11.98 -0.63
CA GLN A 63 16.95 12.15 0.78
C GLN A 63 15.78 11.26 1.19
N TRP A 64 16.09 9.99 1.46
CA TRP A 64 15.09 8.97 1.81
C TRP A 64 14.26 9.31 3.05
N LEU A 65 14.77 10.10 3.99
CA LEU A 65 14.04 10.53 5.20
C LEU A 65 12.78 11.37 4.88
N ASP A 66 12.74 12.00 3.69
CA ASP A 66 11.54 12.67 3.17
C ASP A 66 10.49 11.65 2.73
N ILE A 67 10.91 10.53 2.14
CA ILE A 67 10.04 9.54 1.50
C ILE A 67 9.54 8.48 2.49
N VAL A 68 10.45 7.90 3.29
CA VAL A 68 10.13 6.79 4.20
C VAL A 68 9.65 7.30 5.56
N ASN A 69 8.80 6.50 6.20
CA ASN A 69 8.39 6.74 7.58
C ASN A 69 9.50 6.33 8.58
N SER A 70 10.37 7.27 8.96
CA SER A 70 11.45 7.03 9.92
C SER A 70 10.95 6.58 11.31
N ASN A 71 9.73 6.93 11.71
CA ASN A 71 9.17 6.55 13.02
C ASN A 71 8.98 5.04 13.14
N SER A 72 8.81 4.32 12.03
CA SER A 72 8.69 2.86 12.04
C SER A 72 10.04 2.14 12.04
N LYS A 73 11.17 2.86 12.12
CA LYS A 73 12.54 2.32 12.06
C LYS A 73 12.70 1.27 10.94
N PRO A 74 12.41 1.63 9.68
CA PRO A 74 12.41 0.67 8.58
C PRO A 74 13.83 0.13 8.28
N ASN A 75 13.91 -1.07 7.71
CA ASN A 75 15.17 -1.63 7.22
C ASN A 75 15.64 -0.87 5.97
N MET A 76 16.79 -0.22 6.03
CA MET A 76 17.34 0.57 4.93
C MET A 76 18.65 -0.04 4.44
N GLN A 77 18.69 -0.41 3.17
CA GLN A 77 19.90 -0.79 2.44
C GLN A 77 19.99 0.15 1.24
N LEU A 78 20.70 1.25 1.42
CA LEU A 78 20.81 2.32 0.42
C LEU A 78 21.96 2.06 -0.55
N PRO A 79 21.89 2.55 -1.80
CA PRO A 79 22.96 2.35 -2.76
C PRO A 79 24.20 3.13 -2.35
N GLU A 80 25.37 2.54 -2.60
CA GLU A 80 26.63 3.28 -2.56
C GLU A 80 26.74 4.21 -3.78
N PRO A 81 27.54 5.30 -3.68
CA PRO A 81 27.80 6.16 -4.82
C PRO A 81 28.33 5.39 -6.02
N SER A 82 27.73 5.62 -7.19
CA SER A 82 28.14 4.95 -8.41
C SER A 82 29.52 5.41 -8.86
N ASN A 83 30.43 4.45 -9.07
CA ASN A 83 31.75 4.71 -9.67
C ASN A 83 31.70 4.84 -11.21
N ASN A 84 30.50 4.77 -11.80
CA ASN A 84 30.34 4.88 -13.25
C ASN A 84 30.56 6.34 -13.69
N ARG A 85 31.64 6.58 -14.44
CA ARG A 85 31.98 7.91 -14.98
C ARG A 85 30.95 8.46 -15.97
N LEU A 86 30.03 7.63 -16.45
CA LEU A 86 28.92 8.04 -17.33
C LEU A 86 27.77 8.69 -16.55
N CYS A 87 27.75 8.60 -15.21
CA CYS A 87 26.74 9.26 -14.40
C CYS A 87 26.92 10.79 -14.49
N LYS A 88 25.92 11.46 -15.07
CA LYS A 88 25.86 12.91 -15.07
C LYS A 88 25.41 13.41 -13.69
N ARG A 89 25.81 14.62 -13.36
CA ARG A 89 25.43 15.27 -12.09
C ARG A 89 23.98 15.74 -12.11
N CYS A 90 23.40 15.88 -10.93
CA CYS A 90 22.12 16.55 -10.74
C CYS A 90 22.19 18.02 -11.20
N ASP A 91 21.03 18.58 -11.54
CA ASP A 91 20.91 20.00 -11.85
C ASP A 91 21.33 20.85 -10.62
N PRO A 92 22.07 21.97 -10.81
CA PRO A 92 22.47 22.84 -9.71
C PRO A 92 21.30 23.41 -8.88
N GLY A 93 20.11 23.50 -9.46
CA GLY A 93 18.89 23.94 -8.77
C GLY A 93 18.27 22.88 -7.85
N CYS A 94 18.71 21.62 -7.91
CA CYS A 94 18.18 20.58 -7.04
C CYS A 94 18.60 20.81 -5.58
N PHE A 95 17.64 20.73 -4.66
CA PHE A 95 17.89 20.89 -3.23
C PHE A 95 18.90 19.85 -2.73
N ASN A 96 19.98 20.30 -2.08
CA ASN A 96 21.15 19.48 -1.66
C ASN A 96 21.73 18.58 -2.78
N GLY A 97 21.53 18.94 -4.05
CA GLY A 97 21.95 18.11 -5.18
C GLY A 97 21.22 16.76 -5.25
N SER A 98 20.02 16.65 -4.67
CA SER A 98 19.22 15.42 -4.69
C SER A 98 18.37 15.31 -5.95
N CYS A 99 18.62 14.30 -6.79
CA CYS A 99 17.84 14.06 -8.01
C CYS A 99 17.73 12.57 -8.33
N TRP A 100 16.69 12.20 -9.09
CA TRP A 100 16.51 10.84 -9.59
C TRP A 100 17.24 10.56 -10.90
N ALA A 101 17.56 11.61 -11.65
CA ALA A 101 18.25 11.60 -12.93
C ALA A 101 18.77 13.03 -13.24
N PRO A 102 19.61 13.22 -14.28
CA PRO A 102 20.13 14.53 -14.67
C PRO A 102 19.02 15.41 -15.29
N GLY A 103 18.95 16.69 -14.90
CA GLY A 103 17.97 17.65 -15.41
C GLY A 103 17.09 18.24 -14.30
N PRO A 104 16.58 19.48 -14.46
CA PRO A 104 15.79 20.17 -13.43
C PRO A 104 14.44 19.48 -13.14
N GLU A 105 13.85 18.81 -14.13
CA GLU A 105 12.62 18.02 -14.02
C GLU A 105 12.77 16.76 -13.16
N HIS A 106 14.01 16.35 -12.89
CA HIS A 106 14.34 15.15 -12.14
C HIS A 106 14.82 15.44 -10.71
N CYS A 107 14.82 16.71 -10.28
CA CYS A 107 15.08 17.06 -8.89
C CYS A 107 14.10 16.37 -7.95
N GLN A 108 14.60 15.94 -6.79
CA GLN A 108 13.74 15.36 -5.77
C GLN A 108 12.76 16.41 -5.24
N THR A 109 11.46 16.11 -5.31
CA THR A 109 10.43 16.92 -4.65
C THR A 109 10.41 16.59 -3.17
N LEU A 110 10.60 17.59 -2.30
CA LEU A 110 10.51 17.43 -0.85
C LEU A 110 9.14 17.85 -0.34
N THR A 111 8.54 16.99 0.48
CA THR A 111 7.19 17.19 1.01
C THR A 111 7.10 16.97 2.52
N LYS A 112 8.23 16.78 3.21
CA LYS A 112 8.30 16.51 4.66
C LYS A 112 9.47 17.22 5.35
N LEU A 113 10.69 17.09 4.83
CA LEU A 113 11.91 17.63 5.46
C LEU A 113 11.99 19.16 5.39
N ASN A 114 11.39 19.75 4.36
CA ASN A 114 11.36 21.19 4.15
C ASN A 114 10.14 21.87 4.75
N CYS A 115 9.29 21.15 5.49
CA CYS A 115 8.04 21.69 6.02
C CYS A 115 8.23 22.60 7.24
N ALA A 116 7.30 23.53 7.43
CA ALA A 116 7.20 24.29 8.68
C ALA A 116 6.93 23.36 9.87
N GLN A 117 7.43 23.72 11.06
CA GLN A 117 7.29 22.91 12.27
C GLN A 117 5.83 22.69 12.71
N GLN A 118 4.91 23.57 12.32
CA GLN A 118 3.49 23.44 12.63
C GLN A 118 2.77 22.43 11.73
N CYS A 119 3.37 22.01 10.61
CA CYS A 119 2.76 21.03 9.73
C CYS A 119 2.71 19.65 10.40
N SER A 120 1.56 19.00 10.34
CA SER A 120 1.39 17.70 10.99
C SER A 120 2.22 16.59 10.32
N LYS A 121 2.31 16.58 8.99
CA LYS A 121 2.98 15.50 8.24
C LYS A 121 3.65 15.95 6.94
N ARG A 122 2.85 16.45 5.99
CA ARG A 122 3.29 16.79 4.63
C ARG A 122 3.06 18.28 4.35
N CYS A 123 3.80 18.82 3.38
CA CYS A 123 3.63 20.18 2.89
C CYS A 123 3.96 20.26 1.40
N LYS A 124 3.57 21.37 0.76
CA LYS A 124 3.99 21.74 -0.60
C LYS A 124 5.16 22.75 -0.63
N GLY A 125 5.61 23.20 0.55
CA GLY A 125 6.59 24.27 0.71
C GLY A 125 6.91 24.56 2.17
N PRO A 126 7.85 25.47 2.44
CA PRO A 126 8.39 25.69 3.78
C PRO A 126 7.55 26.62 4.66
N SER A 127 6.54 27.29 4.11
CA SER A 127 5.71 28.22 4.88
C SER A 127 4.62 27.48 5.67
N PRO A 128 4.18 27.98 6.84
CA PRO A 128 3.05 27.39 7.57
C PRO A 128 1.75 27.30 6.76
N ILE A 129 1.56 28.17 5.74
CA ILE A 129 0.40 28.11 4.83
C ILE A 129 0.49 26.96 3.81
N ASP A 130 1.68 26.36 3.64
CA ASP A 130 1.92 25.26 2.71
C ASP A 130 1.65 23.89 3.34
N CYS A 131 1.21 23.83 4.60
CA CYS A 131 0.88 22.56 5.25
C CYS A 131 -0.29 21.87 4.55
N CYS A 132 -0.13 20.57 4.31
CA CYS A 132 -1.20 19.73 3.80
C CYS A 132 -2.14 19.30 4.92
N ASN A 133 -3.35 18.87 4.54
CA ASN A 133 -4.24 18.19 5.48
C ASN A 133 -3.59 16.91 6.03
N GLU A 134 -3.88 16.58 7.29
CA GLU A 134 -3.28 15.43 7.98
C GLU A 134 -3.62 14.05 7.35
N HIS A 135 -4.71 13.97 6.58
CA HIS A 135 -5.13 12.77 5.86
C HIS A 135 -4.43 12.61 4.49
N CYS A 136 -3.64 13.60 4.07
CA CYS A 136 -2.85 13.50 2.85
C CYS A 136 -1.64 12.57 3.03
N ALA A 137 -1.30 11.86 1.97
CA ALA A 137 -0.05 11.15 1.77
C ALA A 137 0.62 11.68 0.50
N ALA A 138 1.95 11.53 0.39
CA ALA A 138 2.78 12.04 -0.71
C ALA A 138 2.84 13.57 -0.88
N GLY A 139 1.77 14.31 -0.58
CA GLY A 139 1.71 15.77 -0.68
C GLY A 139 0.30 16.27 -0.98
N CYS A 140 0.19 17.55 -1.33
CA CYS A 140 -1.08 18.21 -1.64
C CYS A 140 -0.88 19.38 -2.62
N THR A 141 -1.97 19.80 -3.26
CA THR A 141 -2.04 21.06 -4.02
C THR A 141 -2.61 22.22 -3.18
N GLY A 142 -3.31 21.90 -2.09
CA GLY A 142 -3.94 22.84 -1.17
C GLY A 142 -4.14 22.26 0.23
N PRO A 143 -4.66 23.05 1.17
CA PRO A 143 -4.74 22.68 2.58
C PRO A 143 -5.92 21.75 2.90
N ARG A 144 -6.85 21.52 1.98
CA ARG A 144 -8.06 20.72 2.23
C ARG A 144 -7.80 19.23 2.02
N PRO A 145 -8.56 18.34 2.69
CA PRO A 145 -8.47 16.90 2.46
C PRO A 145 -8.88 16.47 1.04
N THR A 146 -9.50 17.35 0.26
CA THR A 146 -9.80 17.17 -1.18
C THR A 146 -8.63 17.47 -2.09
N ASP A 147 -7.61 18.16 -1.58
CA ASP A 147 -6.48 18.66 -2.37
C ASP A 147 -5.25 17.75 -2.23
N CYS A 148 -5.42 16.58 -1.60
CA CYS A 148 -4.34 15.61 -1.41
C CYS A 148 -3.94 14.96 -2.74
N LEU A 149 -2.65 14.72 -2.94
CA LEU A 149 -2.17 13.95 -4.10
C LEU A 149 -2.51 12.46 -3.97
N ALA A 150 -2.58 11.95 -2.75
CA ALA A 150 -3.07 10.62 -2.41
C ALA A 150 -3.64 10.62 -0.98
N CYS A 151 -4.63 9.76 -0.71
CA CYS A 151 -5.14 9.59 0.63
C CYS A 151 -4.29 8.62 1.43
N ARG A 152 -3.97 8.98 2.68
CA ARG A 152 -3.21 8.13 3.59
C ARG A 152 -3.97 6.85 3.94
N ASP A 153 -5.21 6.98 4.37
CA ASP A 153 -6.02 5.88 4.88
C ASP A 153 -7.17 5.55 3.91
N PHE A 154 -8.21 6.39 3.85
CA PHE A 154 -9.36 6.17 2.97
C PHE A 154 -9.66 7.36 2.07
N GLN A 155 -10.15 7.07 0.86
CA GLN A 155 -10.73 8.05 -0.05
C GLN A 155 -12.25 7.92 -0.08
N ASP A 156 -12.94 9.02 0.17
CA ASP A 156 -14.40 9.13 0.17
C ASP A 156 -14.84 10.25 -0.77
N ASP A 157 -15.33 9.89 -1.97
CA ASP A 157 -15.74 10.83 -3.04
C ASP A 157 -14.72 11.96 -3.30
N GLY A 158 -13.43 11.61 -3.35
CA GLY A 158 -12.33 12.55 -3.58
C GLY A 158 -11.83 13.28 -2.33
N THR A 159 -12.42 13.03 -1.16
CA THR A 159 -11.96 13.55 0.13
C THR A 159 -11.18 12.49 0.89
N CYS A 160 -9.99 12.82 1.38
CA CYS A 160 -9.22 11.91 2.23
C CYS A 160 -9.70 11.94 3.68
N LYS A 161 -9.95 10.77 4.26
CA LYS A 161 -10.44 10.58 5.63
C LYS A 161 -9.66 9.48 6.35
N ASP A 162 -9.73 9.49 7.67
CA ASP A 162 -9.19 8.44 8.55
C ASP A 162 -10.04 7.16 8.54
N SER A 163 -11.35 7.30 8.31
CA SER A 163 -12.31 6.20 8.25
C SER A 163 -13.49 6.53 7.36
N CYS A 164 -14.16 5.51 6.81
CA CYS A 164 -15.40 5.72 6.06
C CYS A 164 -16.56 6.06 7.01
N PRO A 165 -17.57 6.82 6.52
CA PRO A 165 -18.78 7.10 7.28
C PRO A 165 -19.43 5.81 7.81
N ARG A 166 -19.61 5.72 9.13
CA ARG A 166 -20.21 4.56 9.77
C ARG A 166 -21.64 4.35 9.27
N LEU A 167 -22.05 3.08 9.15
CA LEU A 167 -23.40 2.71 8.72
C LEU A 167 -24.49 3.05 9.75
N LEU A 168 -24.13 3.08 11.03
CA LEU A 168 -25.03 3.39 12.14
C LEU A 168 -24.46 4.55 12.95
N LEU A 169 -25.34 5.44 13.42
CA LEU A 169 -25.04 6.53 14.33
C LEU A 169 -25.85 6.37 15.61
N TYR A 170 -25.29 6.80 16.74
CA TYR A 170 -26.01 6.82 18.01
C TYR A 170 -26.90 8.07 18.07
N ASP A 171 -28.21 7.85 18.13
CA ASP A 171 -29.19 8.91 18.39
C ASP A 171 -29.35 9.10 19.90
N ARG A 172 -28.97 10.29 20.38
CA ARG A 172 -29.01 10.62 21.82
C ARG A 172 -30.44 10.79 22.36
N ASN A 173 -31.40 11.16 21.53
CA ASN A 173 -32.79 11.34 21.97
C ASN A 173 -33.46 9.98 22.14
N LEU A 174 -33.25 9.08 21.17
CA LEU A 174 -33.83 7.73 21.18
C LEU A 174 -33.00 6.72 21.99
N HIS A 175 -31.76 7.06 22.33
CA HIS A 175 -30.77 6.17 22.95
C HIS A 175 -30.55 4.87 22.16
N GLN A 176 -30.58 4.98 20.83
CA GLN A 176 -30.53 3.84 19.91
C GLN A 176 -29.54 4.09 18.77
N LEU A 177 -29.08 3.00 18.14
CA LEU A 177 -28.35 3.08 16.89
C LEU A 177 -29.34 3.20 15.72
N VAL A 178 -29.21 4.27 14.95
CA VAL A 178 -30.02 4.56 13.77
C VAL A 178 -29.17 4.50 12.51
N ASN A 179 -29.80 4.21 11.37
CA ASN A 179 -29.11 4.18 10.08
C ASN A 179 -28.56 5.56 9.72
N ASN A 180 -27.31 5.60 9.28
CA ASN A 180 -26.67 6.78 8.73
C ASN A 180 -26.96 6.88 7.22
N PRO A 181 -27.67 7.91 6.73
CA PRO A 181 -27.87 8.14 5.30
C PRO A 181 -26.54 8.25 4.52
N ASP A 182 -25.51 8.78 5.18
CA ASP A 182 -24.18 8.96 4.61
C ASP A 182 -23.28 7.74 4.77
N GLY A 183 -23.76 6.68 5.43
CA GLY A 183 -23.02 5.44 5.66
C GLY A 183 -22.43 4.86 4.38
N LYS A 184 -21.20 4.35 4.49
CA LYS A 184 -20.45 3.70 3.40
C LYS A 184 -19.65 2.51 3.93
N TYR A 185 -19.34 1.59 3.03
CA TYR A 185 -18.53 0.40 3.30
C TYR A 185 -17.05 0.66 3.00
N ASN A 186 -16.18 0.03 3.78
CA ASN A 186 -14.74 0.00 3.54
C ASN A 186 -14.44 -1.01 2.41
N PHE A 187 -13.93 -0.54 1.28
CA PHE A 187 -13.43 -1.38 0.19
C PHE A 187 -11.98 -1.02 -0.11
N GLY A 188 -11.04 -1.83 0.41
CA GLY A 188 -9.61 -1.51 0.35
C GLY A 188 -9.32 -0.17 1.04
N ALA A 189 -8.81 0.80 0.28
CA ALA A 189 -8.53 2.17 0.75
C ALA A 189 -9.59 3.18 0.26
N THR A 190 -10.81 2.72 -0.06
CA THR A 190 -11.89 3.56 -0.60
C THR A 190 -13.21 3.31 0.12
N CYS A 191 -14.06 4.32 0.18
CA CYS A 191 -15.40 4.26 0.77
C CYS A 191 -16.45 4.12 -0.33
N VAL A 192 -17.26 3.07 -0.29
CA VAL A 192 -18.27 2.77 -1.33
C VAL A 192 -19.66 2.65 -0.74
N LYS A 193 -20.68 3.10 -1.47
CA LYS A 193 -22.09 2.95 -1.03
C LYS A 193 -22.57 1.51 -1.08
N THR A 194 -22.07 0.72 -2.02
CA THR A 194 -22.39 -0.70 -2.17
C THR A 194 -21.10 -1.49 -2.42
N CYS A 195 -21.00 -2.68 -1.83
CA CYS A 195 -19.87 -3.55 -2.12
C CYS A 195 -19.95 -4.07 -3.56
N PRO A 196 -18.81 -4.21 -4.26
CA PRO A 196 -18.78 -4.79 -5.59
C PRO A 196 -19.34 -6.22 -5.62
N HIS A 197 -19.79 -6.65 -6.80
CA HIS A 197 -20.20 -8.04 -7.01
C HIS A 197 -19.06 -9.00 -6.61
N ASN A 198 -19.38 -10.12 -5.95
CA ASN A 198 -18.44 -11.11 -5.36
C ASN A 198 -17.78 -10.75 -4.04
N TYR A 199 -18.18 -9.64 -3.42
CA TYR A 199 -17.80 -9.32 -2.05
C TYR A 199 -18.94 -9.58 -1.07
N VAL A 200 -18.54 -9.87 0.16
CA VAL A 200 -19.43 -10.12 1.30
C VAL A 200 -19.26 -8.97 2.29
N VAL A 201 -20.38 -8.49 2.82
CA VAL A 201 -20.42 -7.41 3.80
C VAL A 201 -20.21 -7.97 5.20
N THR A 202 -19.29 -7.38 5.97
CA THR A 202 -19.14 -7.68 7.40
C THR A 202 -20.06 -6.82 8.27
N ASP A 203 -20.31 -7.25 9.50
CA ASP A 203 -21.05 -6.46 10.50
C ASP A 203 -20.41 -5.09 10.79
N HIS A 204 -19.10 -4.97 10.58
CA HIS A 204 -18.34 -3.75 10.76
C HIS A 204 -18.31 -2.85 9.51
N GLY A 205 -19.10 -3.17 8.48
CA GLY A 205 -19.23 -2.35 7.28
C GLY A 205 -18.01 -2.42 6.37
N ALA A 206 -17.37 -3.58 6.23
CA ALA A 206 -16.28 -3.79 5.27
C ALA A 206 -16.69 -4.79 4.17
N CYS A 207 -16.19 -4.56 2.96
CA CYS A 207 -16.31 -5.48 1.83
C CYS A 207 -15.13 -6.45 1.85
N VAL A 208 -15.40 -7.71 2.19
CA VAL A 208 -14.38 -8.78 2.24
C VAL A 208 -14.67 -9.86 1.20
N ARG A 209 -13.64 -10.59 0.77
CA ARG A 209 -13.82 -11.72 -0.17
C ARG A 209 -14.46 -12.93 0.51
N THR A 210 -14.16 -13.13 1.80
CA THR A 210 -14.61 -14.28 2.58
C THR A 210 -14.83 -13.84 4.02
N CYS A 211 -15.86 -14.39 4.65
CA CYS A 211 -16.11 -14.24 6.08
C CYS A 211 -14.97 -14.87 6.91
N SER A 212 -14.70 -14.31 8.08
CA SER A 212 -13.60 -14.74 8.94
C SER A 212 -14.11 -15.41 10.22
N GLY A 213 -13.32 -16.36 10.75
CA GLY A 213 -13.53 -16.91 12.08
C GLY A 213 -14.80 -17.74 12.22
N ASP A 214 -15.67 -17.34 13.14
CA ASP A 214 -16.94 -17.96 13.53
C ASP A 214 -18.14 -17.43 12.72
N THR A 215 -17.89 -16.90 11.52
CA THR A 215 -18.94 -16.35 10.64
C THR A 215 -19.02 -17.08 9.30
N TYR A 216 -20.24 -17.17 8.76
CA TYR A 216 -20.52 -17.79 7.46
C TYR A 216 -21.30 -16.83 6.56
N GLU A 217 -21.25 -17.09 5.25
CA GLU A 217 -21.90 -16.26 4.24
C GLU A 217 -23.38 -16.61 4.15
N VAL A 218 -24.23 -15.58 4.24
CA VAL A 218 -25.68 -15.66 4.03
C VAL A 218 -26.10 -14.62 3.01
N ASP A 219 -27.11 -14.95 2.21
CA ASP A 219 -27.78 -13.96 1.37
C ASP A 219 -29.00 -13.41 2.13
N GLU A 220 -28.97 -12.12 2.43
CA GLU A 220 -30.09 -11.39 3.02
C GLU A 220 -30.53 -10.27 2.09
N GLY A 221 -31.64 -10.49 1.38
CA GLY A 221 -32.23 -9.48 0.50
C GLY A 221 -31.36 -9.13 -0.71
N GLY A 222 -30.63 -10.11 -1.26
CA GLY A 222 -29.74 -9.91 -2.42
C GLY A 222 -28.37 -9.34 -2.06
N VAL A 223 -28.09 -9.14 -0.76
CA VAL A 223 -26.79 -8.72 -0.25
C VAL A 223 -26.16 -9.87 0.53
N ARG A 224 -24.97 -10.28 0.09
CA ARG A 224 -24.18 -11.27 0.80
C ARG A 224 -23.57 -10.65 2.06
N LYS A 225 -23.87 -11.25 3.22
CA LYS A 225 -23.37 -10.81 4.52
C LYS A 225 -22.68 -11.93 5.27
N CYS A 226 -21.78 -11.56 6.18
CA CYS A 226 -21.21 -12.47 7.15
C CYS A 226 -22.06 -12.48 8.40
N LYS A 227 -22.57 -13.65 8.79
CA LYS A 227 -23.34 -13.84 10.02
C LYS A 227 -22.65 -14.84 10.93
N LYS A 228 -22.74 -14.65 12.24
CA LYS A 228 -22.24 -15.64 13.20
C LYS A 228 -22.94 -16.99 13.04
N CYS A 229 -22.17 -18.06 13.15
CA CYS A 229 -22.70 -19.42 13.10
C CYS A 229 -23.44 -19.76 14.40
N ASP A 230 -24.61 -20.36 14.29
CA ASP A 230 -25.29 -21.00 15.41
C ASP A 230 -24.71 -22.42 15.59
N GLY A 231 -23.65 -22.52 16.40
CA GLY A 231 -22.93 -23.77 16.65
C GLY A 231 -21.66 -23.94 15.80
N LEU A 232 -21.45 -25.13 15.22
CA LEU A 232 -20.26 -25.42 14.41
C LEU A 232 -20.40 -24.77 13.02
N CYS A 233 -19.48 -23.86 12.68
CA CYS A 233 -19.43 -23.28 11.35
C CYS A 233 -19.12 -24.34 10.26
N PRO A 234 -19.64 -24.15 9.04
CA PRO A 234 -19.17 -24.88 7.87
C PRO A 234 -17.65 -24.78 7.76
N LYS A 235 -16.98 -25.91 7.47
CA LYS A 235 -15.52 -25.94 7.38
C LYS A 235 -15.03 -25.18 6.15
N VAL A 236 -14.57 -23.96 6.37
CA VAL A 236 -13.85 -23.15 5.38
C VAL A 236 -12.36 -23.43 5.50
N CYS A 237 -11.72 -23.75 4.37
CA CYS A 237 -10.29 -24.05 4.34
C CYS A 237 -9.55 -23.00 3.52
N ASN A 238 -8.33 -22.67 3.95
CA ASN A 238 -7.47 -21.78 3.17
C ASN A 238 -7.04 -22.47 1.88
N GLY A 239 -7.14 -21.76 0.76
CA GLY A 239 -6.56 -22.13 -0.51
C GLY A 239 -5.10 -21.65 -0.62
N LEU A 240 -4.48 -21.90 -1.76
CA LEU A 240 -3.14 -21.43 -2.09
C LEU A 240 -3.06 -19.90 -2.01
N GLY A 241 -1.94 -19.39 -1.51
CA GLY A 241 -1.73 -17.96 -1.26
C GLY A 241 -2.36 -17.44 0.03
N MET A 242 -2.94 -18.32 0.87
CA MET A 242 -3.60 -17.95 2.13
C MET A 242 -3.12 -18.79 3.31
N GLY A 243 -2.97 -18.15 4.48
CA GLY A 243 -2.66 -18.82 5.74
C GLY A 243 -1.40 -19.68 5.66
N LYS A 244 -1.51 -20.97 6.03
CA LYS A 244 -0.39 -21.93 5.98
C LYS A 244 0.05 -22.30 4.54
N LEU A 245 -0.73 -21.91 3.53
CA LEU A 245 -0.46 -22.20 2.12
C LEU A 245 0.01 -20.94 1.35
N ASP A 246 0.45 -19.88 2.04
CA ASP A 246 0.83 -18.60 1.41
C ASP A 246 1.92 -18.70 0.34
N LYS A 247 2.92 -19.56 0.56
CA LYS A 247 4.09 -19.79 -0.28
C LYS A 247 4.02 -21.11 -1.05
N ILE A 248 2.87 -21.78 -1.03
CA ILE A 248 2.67 -23.05 -1.71
C ILE A 248 2.15 -22.79 -3.12
N LEU A 249 2.90 -23.27 -4.12
CA LEU A 249 2.60 -23.06 -5.54
C LEU A 249 1.49 -23.96 -6.07
N SER A 250 1.38 -25.20 -5.56
CA SER A 250 0.42 -26.19 -6.02
C SER A 250 -0.03 -27.08 -4.88
N ILE A 251 -1.26 -27.58 -5.00
CA ILE A 251 -1.73 -28.71 -4.21
C ILE A 251 -0.88 -29.94 -4.58
N ASN A 252 -0.43 -30.69 -3.57
CA ASN A 252 0.42 -31.86 -3.70
C ASN A 252 0.15 -32.86 -2.57
N ALA A 253 0.84 -34.00 -2.58
CA ALA A 253 0.68 -35.06 -1.59
C ALA A 253 0.89 -34.60 -0.13
N THR A 254 1.69 -33.56 0.10
CA THR A 254 1.99 -33.05 1.45
C THR A 254 0.88 -32.17 2.01
N ASN A 255 0.09 -31.49 1.17
CA ASN A 255 -0.90 -30.51 1.61
C ASN A 255 -2.36 -30.88 1.28
N ILE A 256 -2.61 -31.87 0.43
CA ILE A 256 -3.96 -32.30 0.01
C ILE A 256 -4.88 -32.61 1.20
N ASP A 257 -4.33 -33.16 2.28
CA ASP A 257 -5.08 -33.52 3.48
C ASP A 257 -5.66 -32.32 4.22
N THR A 258 -5.08 -31.13 4.04
CA THR A 258 -5.64 -29.88 4.60
C THR A 258 -7.00 -29.52 3.99
N PHE A 259 -7.33 -30.10 2.82
CA PHE A 259 -8.58 -29.88 2.10
C PHE A 259 -9.67 -30.92 2.41
N LYS A 260 -9.41 -31.92 3.28
CA LYS A 260 -10.41 -32.93 3.67
C LYS A 260 -11.63 -32.29 4.35
N ASN A 261 -12.83 -32.65 3.91
CA ASN A 261 -14.13 -32.16 4.42
C ASN A 261 -14.34 -30.64 4.32
N CYS A 262 -13.58 -29.96 3.46
CA CYS A 262 -13.77 -28.53 3.21
C CYS A 262 -14.98 -28.32 2.31
N THR A 263 -15.95 -27.53 2.77
CA THR A 263 -17.14 -27.18 1.98
C THR A 263 -16.95 -25.89 1.18
N LYS A 264 -15.98 -25.07 1.59
CA LYS A 264 -15.62 -23.82 0.91
C LYS A 264 -14.12 -23.57 1.02
N ILE A 265 -13.53 -23.07 -0.06
CA ILE A 265 -12.11 -22.69 -0.11
C ILE A 265 -11.97 -21.17 -0.15
N ASN A 266 -11.17 -20.63 0.77
CA ASN A 266 -10.80 -19.22 0.83
C ASN A 266 -9.42 -19.01 0.17
N GLY A 267 -9.40 -18.54 -1.06
CA GLY A 267 -8.18 -18.40 -1.85
C GLY A 267 -8.28 -19.18 -3.16
N ASN A 268 -7.14 -19.61 -3.69
CA ASN A 268 -7.09 -20.27 -4.99
C ASN A 268 -6.84 -21.78 -4.86
N ILE A 269 -7.23 -22.53 -5.89
CA ILE A 269 -6.85 -23.93 -6.09
C ILE A 269 -6.01 -23.98 -7.35
N ALA A 270 -4.83 -24.57 -7.28
CA ALA A 270 -4.03 -24.89 -8.45
C ALA A 270 -3.45 -26.29 -8.29
N ILE A 271 -3.59 -27.09 -9.34
CA ILE A 271 -3.00 -28.41 -9.47
C ILE A 271 -2.11 -28.33 -10.69
N ILE A 272 -0.81 -28.22 -10.45
CA ILE A 272 0.19 -28.02 -11.49
C ILE A 272 1.06 -29.26 -11.55
N TYR A 273 1.36 -29.73 -12.76
CA TYR A 273 2.37 -30.76 -12.95
C TYR A 273 3.74 -30.15 -12.67
N THR A 274 4.33 -30.45 -11.51
CA THR A 274 5.70 -30.03 -11.21
C THR A 274 6.65 -30.95 -11.99
N SER A 275 6.98 -30.58 -13.22
CA SER A 275 8.06 -31.23 -13.97
C SER A 275 9.41 -30.82 -13.37
N ILE A 276 9.80 -31.50 -12.29
CA ILE A 276 11.18 -31.49 -11.81
C ILE A 276 11.70 -32.91 -12.08
N HIS A 277 12.46 -33.05 -13.17
CA HIS A 277 13.43 -34.13 -13.33
C HIS A 277 14.77 -33.65 -12.78
#